data_AF-A0A914G9Y5-F1
#
_entry.id   AF-A0A914G9Y5-F1
#
_cell.length_a   1.000
_cell.length_b   1.000
_cell.length_c   1.000
_cell.angle_alpha   90.00
_cell.angle_beta   90.00
_cell.angle_gamma   90.00
#
_symmetry.space_group_name_H-M   'P 1'
#
loop_
_entity.id
_entity.type
_entity.pdbx_description
1 polymer ?
#
loop_
_entity_poly.entity_id
_entity_poly.type
_entity_poly.pdbx_seq_one_letter_code
_entity_poly.pdbx_strand_id
1 'polypeptide(L)'
;KKAEAAKDVLCRLEHTTLRKVTANTSIYYDPKPTDTCINEDREWVSLFYELDPRNVDSVSPWLLRIELDRKRMTDRKLTMEMIASKINKGFGDDLHVIFTDDNAEKLVFHMRLQNSPSDKDTEEQVDKMEDDAFLRCVEQNLLSDLTLQGIEAIGKVYMHKPNTDDKKRVVMTSDGGFQMVPEWLLETDGTALLKVLSEPQVDQVRTYSNDICEVFEVLGIEAVRKAIEREMNHVISFDGSYVNYRHLALLCDVMTAKGHLMAITRH
;
A
#
# COMPACT_ATOMS: atom_id res chain seq x y z
N LYS A 1 15.30 -8.43 15.54
CA LYS A 1 14.07 -8.91 16.21
C LYS A 1 13.00 -7.82 16.32
N LYS A 2 12.98 -6.91 17.31
CA LYS A 2 11.87 -5.92 17.42
C LYS A 2 11.79 -4.91 16.26
N ALA A 3 12.92 -4.42 15.75
CA ALA A 3 12.93 -3.50 14.60
C ALA A 3 12.47 -4.17 13.30
N GLU A 4 12.79 -5.45 13.14
CA GLU A 4 12.42 -6.23 11.96
C GLU A 4 10.92 -6.53 11.94
N ALA A 5 10.35 -6.91 13.09
CA ALA A 5 8.90 -7.06 13.23
C ALA A 5 8.15 -5.74 12.99
N ALA A 6 8.70 -4.60 13.42
CA ALA A 6 8.14 -3.29 13.13
C ALA A 6 8.20 -2.97 11.62
N LYS A 7 9.29 -3.34 10.94
CA LYS A 7 9.40 -3.22 9.47
C LYS A 7 8.35 -4.09 8.76
N ASP A 8 8.06 -5.29 9.26
CA ASP A 8 7.02 -6.16 8.69
C ASP A 8 5.63 -5.54 8.77
N VAL A 9 5.29 -4.93 9.91
CA VAL A 9 4.04 -4.19 10.08
C VAL A 9 4.01 -2.96 9.16
N LEU A 10 5.12 -2.22 9.05
CA LEU A 10 5.23 -1.07 8.15
C LEU A 10 4.91 -1.45 6.70
N CYS A 11 5.49 -2.55 6.20
CA CYS A 11 5.23 -3.01 4.84
C CYS A 11 3.75 -3.39 4.61
N ARG A 12 3.05 -3.91 5.63
CA ARG A 12 1.62 -4.26 5.56
C ARG A 12 0.69 -3.05 5.62
N LEU A 13 1.10 -1.97 6.26
CA LEU A 13 0.29 -0.76 6.38
C LEU A 13 0.46 0.18 5.19
N GLU A 14 1.70 0.37 4.71
CA GLU A 14 2.00 1.34 3.66
C GLU A 14 1.40 0.93 2.31
N HIS A 15 0.55 1.78 1.73
CA HIS A 15 0.01 1.57 0.39
C HIS A 15 1.15 1.52 -0.65
N THR A 16 1.37 0.33 -1.20
CA THR A 16 2.29 0.09 -2.30
C THR A 16 1.52 -0.25 -3.56
N THR A 17 1.50 0.67 -4.51
CA THR A 17 1.05 0.41 -5.88
C THR A 17 2.20 -0.12 -6.74
N LEU A 18 1.87 -0.77 -7.85
CA LEU A 18 2.88 -1.24 -8.80
C LEU A 18 3.77 -0.09 -9.31
N ARG A 19 3.20 1.09 -9.55
CA ARG A 19 3.96 2.30 -9.93
C ARG A 19 5.10 2.66 -8.98
N LYS A 20 4.94 2.43 -7.67
CA LYS A 20 6.01 2.70 -6.71
C LYS A 20 7.18 1.72 -6.86
N VAL A 21 6.96 0.54 -7.40
CA VAL A 21 7.96 -0.55 -7.49
C VAL A 21 8.59 -0.62 -8.89
N THR A 22 7.83 -0.25 -9.92
CA THR A 22 8.29 -0.24 -11.31
C THR A 22 9.41 0.77 -11.54
N ALA A 23 10.47 0.33 -12.20
CA ALA A 23 11.58 1.15 -12.68
C ALA A 23 11.32 1.68 -14.09
N ASN A 24 10.87 0.82 -14.99
CA ASN A 24 10.60 1.17 -16.39
C ASN A 24 9.46 0.33 -16.97
N THR A 25 8.73 0.90 -17.92
CA THR A 25 7.70 0.23 -18.72
C THR A 25 7.95 0.49 -20.19
N SER A 26 7.75 -0.54 -21.01
CA SER A 26 8.05 -0.47 -22.44
C SER A 26 7.16 -1.44 -23.21
N ILE A 27 6.62 -0.98 -24.34
CA ILE A 27 5.81 -1.80 -25.23
C ILE A 27 6.67 -2.17 -26.45
N TYR A 28 6.79 -3.47 -26.70
CA TYR A 28 7.52 -4.02 -27.83
C TYR A 28 6.55 -4.72 -28.79
N TYR A 29 6.86 -4.70 -30.08
CA TYR A 29 6.26 -5.60 -31.04
C TYR A 29 7.13 -6.84 -31.15
N ASP A 30 6.62 -7.97 -30.67
CA ASP A 30 7.32 -9.24 -30.58
C ASP A 30 6.48 -10.40 -31.16
N PRO A 31 6.64 -10.67 -32.48
CA PRO A 31 5.74 -11.53 -33.24
C PRO A 31 5.87 -13.02 -32.87
N LYS A 32 6.97 -13.45 -32.24
CA LYS A 32 7.18 -14.84 -31.82
C LYS A 32 7.37 -14.88 -30.31
N PRO A 33 6.42 -15.46 -29.55
CA PRO A 33 6.55 -15.54 -28.10
C PRO A 33 7.78 -16.31 -27.62
N THR A 34 8.21 -17.33 -28.38
CA THR A 34 9.33 -18.21 -28.02
C THR A 34 10.71 -17.63 -28.32
N ASP A 35 10.81 -16.73 -29.30
CA ASP A 35 12.08 -16.12 -29.71
C ASP A 35 11.93 -14.60 -29.73
N THR A 36 12.09 -14.01 -28.55
CA THR A 36 11.89 -12.58 -28.35
C THR A 36 12.95 -11.74 -29.06
N CYS A 37 12.55 -10.57 -29.54
CA CYS A 37 13.44 -9.57 -30.13
C CYS A 37 14.37 -8.88 -29.10
N ILE A 38 14.15 -9.12 -27.80
CA ILE A 38 14.91 -8.52 -26.71
C ILE A 38 16.09 -9.44 -26.35
N ASN A 39 17.30 -9.05 -26.73
CA ASN A 39 18.51 -9.87 -26.53
C ASN A 39 18.75 -10.27 -25.07
N GLU A 40 18.46 -9.40 -24.11
CA GLU A 40 18.66 -9.66 -22.68
C GLU A 40 17.66 -10.68 -22.12
N ASP A 41 16.45 -10.73 -22.70
CA ASP A 41 15.36 -11.56 -22.19
C ASP A 41 15.28 -12.93 -22.89
N ARG A 42 16.03 -13.12 -23.98
CA ARG A 42 15.94 -14.29 -24.85
C ARG A 42 16.17 -15.62 -24.16
N GLU A 43 17.19 -15.69 -23.31
CA GLU A 43 17.58 -16.94 -22.65
C GLU A 43 16.51 -17.45 -21.69
N TRP A 44 15.96 -16.56 -20.85
CA TRP A 44 14.98 -16.95 -19.84
C TRP A 44 13.59 -17.16 -20.45
N VAL A 45 13.21 -16.39 -21.48
CA VAL A 45 11.94 -16.59 -22.20
C VAL A 45 11.94 -17.94 -22.92
N SER A 46 13.05 -18.30 -23.59
CA SER A 46 13.18 -19.62 -24.25
C SER A 46 13.05 -20.75 -23.23
N LEU A 47 13.76 -20.66 -22.11
CA LEU A 47 13.70 -21.66 -21.04
C LEU A 47 12.29 -21.79 -20.46
N PHE A 48 11.56 -20.70 -20.28
CA PHE A 48 10.19 -20.71 -19.76
C PHE A 48 9.26 -21.53 -20.67
N TYR A 49 9.28 -21.27 -21.98
CA TYR A 49 8.42 -21.97 -22.94
C TYR A 49 8.87 -23.40 -23.23
N GLU A 50 10.15 -23.74 -23.02
CA GLU A 50 10.61 -25.13 -23.04
C GLU A 50 10.02 -25.95 -21.87
N LEU A 51 9.83 -25.32 -20.71
CA LEU A 51 9.26 -25.94 -19.52
C LEU A 51 7.72 -26.01 -19.57
N ASP A 52 7.06 -24.98 -20.10
CA ASP A 52 5.61 -24.96 -20.31
C ASP A 52 5.24 -24.46 -21.72
N PRO A 53 5.02 -25.36 -22.70
CA PRO A 53 4.68 -24.98 -24.07
C PRO A 53 3.20 -24.60 -24.25
N ARG A 54 2.42 -24.48 -23.17
CA ARG A 54 0.99 -24.12 -23.26
C ARG A 54 0.82 -22.65 -23.68
N ASN A 55 -0.26 -22.37 -24.42
CA ASN A 55 -0.76 -21.02 -24.74
C ASN A 55 0.06 -20.14 -25.73
N VAL A 56 1.00 -20.71 -26.50
CA VAL A 56 1.82 -19.94 -27.46
C VAL A 56 1.01 -19.42 -28.67
N ASP A 57 -0.02 -20.14 -29.11
CA ASP A 57 -0.72 -19.85 -30.37
C ASP A 57 -1.86 -18.80 -30.24
N SER A 58 -2.27 -18.47 -29.03
CA SER A 58 -3.41 -17.57 -28.75
C SER A 58 -3.01 -16.22 -28.15
N VAL A 59 -1.73 -15.87 -28.12
CA VAL A 59 -1.28 -14.60 -27.53
C VAL A 59 -1.06 -13.52 -28.59
N SER A 60 -1.28 -12.27 -28.19
CA SER A 60 -1.02 -11.11 -29.06
C SER A 60 0.49 -10.96 -29.35
N PRO A 61 0.85 -10.40 -30.52
CA PRO A 61 2.23 -10.10 -30.87
C PRO A 61 2.76 -8.86 -30.15
N TRP A 62 1.91 -8.11 -29.46
CA TRP A 62 2.33 -6.96 -28.66
C TRP A 62 2.70 -7.40 -27.24
N LEU A 63 3.89 -6.99 -26.79
CA LEU A 63 4.47 -7.34 -25.50
C LEU A 63 4.58 -6.09 -24.63
N LEU A 64 3.96 -6.11 -23.46
CA LEU A 64 4.21 -5.14 -22.40
C LEU A 64 5.30 -5.69 -21.47
N ARG A 65 6.47 -5.03 -21.48
CA ARG A 65 7.60 -5.33 -20.60
C ARG A 65 7.65 -4.33 -19.46
N ILE A 66 7.58 -4.84 -18.23
CA ILE A 66 7.68 -4.05 -16.99
C ILE A 66 8.92 -4.49 -16.24
N GLU A 67 9.83 -3.56 -15.97
CA GLU A 67 11.04 -3.78 -15.19
C GLU A 67 10.87 -3.22 -13.79
N LEU A 68 11.12 -4.05 -12.76
CA LEU A 68 10.97 -3.68 -11.36
C LEU A 68 12.31 -3.32 -10.71
N ASP A 69 12.28 -2.36 -9.78
CA ASP A 69 13.46 -1.98 -9.00
C ASP A 69 13.69 -2.97 -7.86
N ARG A 70 14.81 -3.70 -7.91
CA ARG A 70 15.22 -4.68 -6.89
C ARG A 70 15.35 -4.07 -5.49
N LYS A 71 15.78 -2.81 -5.37
CA LYS A 71 15.91 -2.14 -4.06
C LYS A 71 14.54 -1.97 -3.42
N ARG A 72 13.56 -1.50 -4.20
CA ARG A 72 12.18 -1.26 -3.74
C ARG A 72 11.45 -2.56 -3.41
N MET A 73 11.69 -3.62 -4.18
CA MET A 73 11.18 -4.97 -3.89
C MET A 73 11.69 -5.48 -2.54
N THR A 74 13.00 -5.38 -2.30
CA THR A 74 13.65 -5.86 -1.07
C THR A 74 13.19 -5.07 0.16
N ASP A 75 13.06 -3.74 0.03
CA ASP A 75 12.64 -2.89 1.15
C ASP A 75 11.21 -3.16 1.60
N ARG A 76 10.33 -3.52 0.65
CA ARG A 76 8.91 -3.81 0.89
C ARG A 76 8.62 -5.30 1.11
N LYS A 77 9.64 -6.16 1.07
CA LYS A 77 9.55 -7.62 1.18
C LYS A 77 8.53 -8.23 0.20
N LEU A 78 8.55 -7.74 -1.04
CA LEU A 78 7.71 -8.26 -2.12
C LEU A 78 8.46 -9.33 -2.90
N THR A 79 7.74 -10.36 -3.31
CA THR A 79 8.23 -11.46 -4.18
C THR A 79 7.55 -11.39 -5.55
N MET A 80 8.22 -11.82 -6.61
CA MET A 80 7.63 -11.81 -7.97
C MET A 80 6.34 -12.63 -8.05
N GLU A 81 6.27 -13.77 -7.36
CA GLU A 81 5.08 -14.63 -7.31
C GLU A 81 3.84 -13.92 -6.73
N MET A 82 4.02 -13.16 -5.65
CA MET A 82 2.93 -12.37 -5.02
C MET A 82 2.39 -11.31 -5.98
N ILE A 83 3.27 -10.64 -6.73
CA ILE A 83 2.89 -9.64 -7.73
C ILE A 83 2.15 -10.31 -8.90
N ALA A 84 2.67 -11.43 -9.41
CA ALA A 84 2.02 -12.21 -10.45
C ALA A 84 0.61 -12.67 -10.05
N SER A 85 0.44 -13.19 -8.83
CA SER A 85 -0.85 -13.60 -8.29
C SER A 85 -1.84 -12.43 -8.20
N LYS A 86 -1.37 -11.24 -7.82
CA LYS A 86 -2.17 -10.01 -7.75
C LYS A 86 -2.62 -9.54 -9.14
N ILE A 87 -1.72 -9.57 -10.12
CA ILE A 87 -2.03 -9.20 -11.51
C ILE A 87 -3.07 -10.17 -12.09
N ASN A 88 -2.85 -11.49 -11.97
CA ASN A 88 -3.78 -12.49 -12.48
C ASN A 88 -5.15 -12.40 -11.80
N LYS A 89 -5.21 -12.03 -10.51
CA LYS A 89 -6.49 -11.77 -9.82
C LYS A 89 -7.21 -10.52 -10.31
N GLY A 90 -6.46 -9.49 -10.73
CA GLY A 90 -7.03 -8.22 -11.18
C GLY A 90 -7.54 -8.26 -12.61
N PHE A 91 -6.79 -8.92 -13.51
CA PHE A 91 -7.07 -8.94 -14.95
C PHE A 91 -7.62 -10.29 -15.46
N GLY A 92 -7.69 -11.32 -14.61
CA GLY A 92 -8.25 -12.62 -14.97
C GLY A 92 -7.39 -13.41 -15.95
N ASP A 93 -8.05 -14.21 -16.79
CA ASP A 93 -7.42 -15.07 -17.80
C ASP A 93 -7.14 -14.34 -19.13
N ASP A 94 -7.46 -13.05 -19.23
CA ASP A 94 -7.25 -12.24 -20.44
C ASP A 94 -5.77 -11.83 -20.63
N LEU A 95 -4.96 -11.96 -19.57
CA LEU A 95 -3.55 -11.58 -19.57
C LEU A 95 -2.65 -12.79 -19.34
N HIS A 96 -1.80 -13.09 -20.33
CA HIS A 96 -0.72 -14.05 -20.19
C HIS A 96 0.51 -13.36 -19.61
N VAL A 97 0.85 -13.70 -18.36
CA VAL A 97 1.96 -13.10 -17.61
C VAL A 97 3.08 -14.11 -17.43
N ILE A 98 4.29 -13.76 -17.86
CA ILE A 98 5.52 -14.48 -17.54
C ILE A 98 6.47 -13.53 -16.81
N PHE A 99 7.32 -14.09 -15.94
CA PHE A 99 8.21 -13.29 -15.13
C PHE A 99 9.50 -14.03 -14.82
N THR A 100 10.55 -13.27 -14.52
CA THR A 100 11.86 -13.79 -14.10
C THR A 100 11.86 -14.19 -12.62
N ASP A 101 12.72 -15.13 -12.24
CA ASP A 101 12.96 -15.47 -10.84
C ASP A 101 13.53 -14.29 -10.01
N ASP A 102 13.29 -14.30 -8.69
CA ASP A 102 13.78 -13.29 -7.74
C ASP A 102 15.33 -13.16 -7.72
N ASN A 103 16.05 -14.16 -8.23
CA ASN A 103 17.51 -14.21 -8.28
C ASN A 103 18.11 -13.59 -9.56
N ALA A 104 17.29 -13.27 -10.56
CA ALA A 104 17.75 -12.69 -11.82
C ALA A 104 18.41 -11.31 -11.60
N GLU A 105 19.26 -10.90 -12.55
CA GLU A 105 19.89 -9.58 -12.51
C GLU A 105 18.87 -8.46 -12.65
N LYS A 106 17.92 -8.64 -13.57
CA LYS A 106 16.77 -7.75 -13.80
C LYS A 106 15.49 -8.49 -13.46
N LEU A 107 14.62 -7.83 -12.70
CA LEU A 107 13.29 -8.34 -12.36
C LEU A 107 12.32 -7.84 -13.42
N VAL A 108 11.86 -8.74 -14.29
CA VAL A 108 11.08 -8.37 -15.47
C VAL A 108 9.78 -9.16 -15.51
N PHE A 109 8.70 -8.46 -15.85
CA PHE A 109 7.42 -9.03 -16.24
C PHE A 109 7.21 -8.82 -17.73
N HIS A 110 6.79 -9.88 -18.42
CA HIS A 110 6.35 -9.87 -19.81
C HIS A 110 4.87 -10.24 -19.82
N MET A 111 4.06 -9.31 -20.33
CA MET A 111 2.61 -9.44 -20.35
C MET A 111 2.11 -9.37 -21.79
N ARG A 112 1.27 -10.33 -22.16
CA ARG A 112 0.61 -10.39 -23.48
C ARG A 112 -0.89 -10.59 -23.29
N LEU A 113 -1.67 -10.11 -24.25
CA LEU A 113 -3.11 -10.34 -24.27
C LEU A 113 -3.38 -11.75 -24.77
N GLN A 114 -4.27 -12.45 -24.09
CA GLN A 114 -4.75 -13.76 -24.52
C GLN A 114 -6.00 -13.57 -25.37
N ASN A 115 -5.93 -13.94 -26.65
CA ASN A 115 -7.07 -13.92 -27.54
C ASN A 115 -7.97 -15.11 -27.20
N SER A 116 -9.16 -14.83 -26.68
CA SER A 116 -10.19 -15.85 -26.54
C SER A 116 -10.65 -16.29 -27.95
N PRO A 117 -10.88 -17.59 -28.19
CA PRO A 117 -11.35 -18.06 -29.50
C PRO A 117 -12.80 -17.62 -29.82
N SER A 118 -13.53 -17.01 -28.89
CA SER A 118 -14.90 -16.52 -29.08
C SER A 118 -15.01 -15.22 -29.90
N ASP A 119 -13.92 -14.46 -30.09
CA ASP A 119 -13.95 -13.17 -30.81
C ASP A 119 -13.72 -13.27 -32.32
N LYS A 120 -13.71 -14.50 -32.86
CA LYS A 120 -13.44 -14.74 -34.30
C LYS A 120 -14.68 -14.74 -35.18
N ASP A 121 -15.89 -14.74 -34.63
CA ASP A 121 -17.14 -14.89 -35.41
C ASP A 121 -17.99 -13.62 -35.57
N THR A 122 -17.53 -12.46 -35.07
CA THR A 122 -18.25 -11.19 -35.31
C THR A 122 -17.39 -10.25 -36.17
N GLU A 123 -17.40 -10.52 -37.48
CA GLU A 123 -17.15 -9.47 -38.48
C GLU A 123 -18.30 -8.46 -38.41
N GLU A 124 -18.17 -7.40 -37.60
CA GLU A 124 -18.84 -6.13 -37.87
C GLU A 124 -18.18 -4.98 -37.11
N GLN A 125 -18.02 -3.88 -37.84
CA GLN A 125 -17.34 -2.65 -37.49
C GLN A 125 -17.86 -2.00 -36.21
N VAL A 126 -17.10 -2.07 -35.11
CA VAL A 126 -17.00 -1.01 -34.10
C VAL A 126 -15.59 -1.07 -33.56
N ASP A 127 -14.82 0.02 -33.72
CA ASP A 127 -13.45 0.24 -33.25
C ASP A 127 -12.93 -0.81 -32.25
N LYS A 128 -12.34 -1.90 -32.76
CA LYS A 128 -11.40 -2.67 -31.95
C LYS A 128 -10.32 -1.66 -31.60
N MET A 129 -10.30 -1.17 -30.35
CA MET A 129 -9.20 -0.37 -29.84
C MET A 129 -7.92 -0.97 -30.41
N GLU A 130 -7.12 -0.16 -31.10
CA GLU A 130 -5.83 -0.63 -31.60
C GLU A 130 -5.12 -1.30 -30.41
N ASP A 131 -4.62 -2.54 -30.59
CA ASP A 131 -4.08 -3.35 -29.49
C ASP A 131 -3.00 -2.57 -28.69
N ASP A 132 -2.32 -1.61 -29.31
CA ASP A 132 -1.37 -0.70 -28.67
C ASP A 132 -2.05 0.29 -27.72
N ALA A 133 -3.20 0.86 -28.11
CA ALA A 133 -4.03 1.72 -27.27
C ALA A 133 -4.61 0.94 -26.09
N PHE A 134 -4.97 -0.33 -26.30
CA PHE A 134 -5.39 -1.22 -25.22
C PHE A 134 -4.26 -1.48 -24.23
N LEU A 135 -3.06 -1.81 -24.71
CA LEU A 135 -1.89 -2.02 -23.82
C LEU A 135 -1.49 -0.76 -23.06
N ARG A 136 -1.61 0.43 -23.65
CA ARG A 136 -1.41 1.69 -22.93
C ARG A 136 -2.45 1.89 -21.83
N CYS A 137 -3.71 1.50 -22.07
CA CYS A 137 -4.75 1.54 -21.06
C CYS A 137 -4.46 0.56 -19.91
N VAL A 138 -4.09 -0.68 -20.25
CA VAL A 138 -3.69 -1.71 -19.27
C VAL A 138 -2.48 -1.23 -18.46
N GLU A 139 -1.47 -0.65 -19.11
CA GLU A 139 -0.29 -0.10 -18.44
C GLU A 139 -0.71 0.97 -17.41
N GLN A 140 -1.54 1.94 -17.79
CA GLN A 140 -1.97 3.00 -16.89
C GLN A 140 -2.75 2.46 -15.70
N ASN A 141 -3.72 1.59 -15.95
CA ASN A 141 -4.57 0.97 -14.95
C ASN A 141 -3.74 0.09 -13.99
N LEU A 142 -2.86 -0.76 -14.52
CA LEU A 142 -1.98 -1.63 -13.74
C LEU A 142 -1.01 -0.81 -12.86
N LEU A 143 -0.55 0.36 -13.32
CA LEU A 143 0.32 1.23 -12.53
C LEU A 143 -0.44 2.01 -11.44
N SER A 144 -1.64 2.51 -11.70
CA SER A 144 -2.40 3.32 -10.73
C SER A 144 -3.24 2.50 -9.76
N ASP A 145 -3.95 1.49 -10.25
CA ASP A 145 -5.07 0.87 -9.53
C ASP A 145 -4.66 -0.46 -8.90
N LEU A 146 -3.61 -1.11 -9.41
CA LEU A 146 -3.14 -2.37 -8.83
C LEU A 146 -2.43 -2.13 -7.48
N THR A 147 -3.16 -2.43 -6.41
CA THR A 147 -2.65 -2.38 -5.04
C THR A 147 -1.95 -3.70 -4.69
N LEU A 148 -0.63 -3.65 -4.48
CA LEU A 148 0.15 -4.85 -4.14
C LEU A 148 -0.05 -5.20 -2.66
N GLN A 149 0.14 -4.22 -1.78
CA GLN A 149 0.06 -4.37 -0.33
C GLN A 149 -0.27 -3.01 0.30
N GLY A 150 -0.82 -3.01 1.52
CA GLY A 150 -1.14 -1.79 2.24
C GLY A 150 -2.62 -1.45 2.30
N ILE A 151 -2.91 -0.40 3.06
CA ILE A 151 -4.25 0.20 3.13
C ILE A 151 -4.26 1.42 2.23
N GLU A 152 -5.20 1.49 1.29
CA GLU A 152 -5.21 2.52 0.24
C GLU A 152 -5.12 3.96 0.74
N ALA A 153 -5.81 4.25 1.84
CA ALA A 153 -5.87 5.56 2.46
C ALA A 153 -4.58 5.95 3.22
N ILE A 154 -3.64 5.03 3.42
CA ILE A 154 -2.35 5.28 4.08
C ILE A 154 -1.25 5.40 3.04
N GLY A 155 -0.83 6.62 2.74
CA GLY A 155 0.12 6.91 1.67
C GLY A 155 1.56 6.49 2.01
N LYS A 156 2.07 6.92 3.17
CA LYS A 156 3.42 6.64 3.66
C LYS A 156 3.40 6.32 5.15
N VAL A 157 4.37 5.53 5.60
CA VAL A 157 4.53 5.17 7.01
C VAL A 157 5.98 5.41 7.42
N TYR A 158 6.16 6.13 8.52
CA TYR A 158 7.45 6.48 9.09
C TYR A 158 7.69 5.66 10.34
N MET A 159 8.83 4.96 10.39
CA MET A 159 9.27 4.26 11.59
C MET A 159 10.31 5.08 12.31
N HIS A 160 10.06 5.41 13.58
CA HIS A 160 11.03 6.09 14.42
C HIS A 160 11.02 5.55 15.85
N LYS A 161 12.11 5.80 16.57
CA LYS A 161 12.21 5.50 18.00
C LYS A 161 12.06 6.81 18.77
N PRO A 162 11.13 6.93 19.72
CA PRO A 162 10.90 8.17 20.44
C PRO A 162 12.10 8.51 21.32
N ASN A 163 12.57 9.76 21.18
CA ASN A 163 13.65 10.29 22.01
C ASN A 163 13.11 10.92 23.30
N THR A 164 11.93 11.56 23.22
CA THR A 164 11.23 12.18 24.35
C THR A 164 10.63 11.13 25.28
N ASP A 165 10.61 11.44 26.57
CA ASP A 165 10.10 10.55 27.61
C ASP A 165 8.58 10.38 27.54
N ASP A 166 7.85 11.40 27.07
CA ASP A 166 6.38 11.40 26.95
C ASP A 166 5.85 10.32 25.99
N LYS A 167 6.64 9.94 24.99
CA LYS A 167 6.29 8.91 24.00
C LYS A 167 6.84 7.52 24.36
N LYS A 168 7.60 7.38 25.47
CA LYS A 168 8.14 6.07 25.92
C LYS A 168 7.08 5.31 26.72
N ARG A 169 7.09 3.98 26.61
CA ARG A 169 6.20 3.15 27.40
C ARG A 169 6.70 3.11 28.84
N VAL A 170 5.88 3.57 29.77
CA VAL A 170 6.15 3.43 31.21
C VAL A 170 5.70 2.04 31.66
N VAL A 171 6.63 1.27 32.23
CA VAL A 171 6.38 -0.09 32.74
C VAL A 171 6.78 -0.13 34.22
N MET A 172 5.96 -0.77 35.05
CA MET A 172 6.33 -1.02 36.44
C MET A 172 7.27 -2.22 36.52
N THR A 173 8.41 -2.05 37.19
CA THR A 173 9.35 -3.14 37.47
C THR A 173 8.84 -4.00 38.61
N SER A 174 9.35 -5.23 38.71
CA SER A 174 9.07 -6.16 39.82
C SER A 174 9.36 -5.55 41.19
N ASP A 175 10.25 -4.56 41.23
CA ASP A 175 10.72 -3.89 42.44
C ASP A 175 9.84 -2.67 42.80
N GLY A 176 8.75 -2.43 42.07
CA GLY A 176 7.83 -1.31 42.27
C GLY A 176 8.28 0.03 41.68
N GLY A 177 9.40 0.06 40.95
CA GLY A 177 9.90 1.24 40.24
C GLY A 177 9.21 1.46 38.89
N PHE A 178 9.30 2.67 38.35
CA PHE A 178 8.85 2.99 37.00
C PHE A 178 10.06 3.00 36.05
N GLN A 179 9.96 2.24 34.96
CA GLN A 179 10.97 2.23 33.91
C GLN A 179 10.36 2.70 32.59
N MET A 180 11.05 3.63 31.93
CA MET A 180 10.70 4.08 30.59
C MET A 180 11.38 3.22 29.54
N VAL A 181 10.58 2.45 28.79
CA VAL A 181 11.05 1.56 27.74
C VAL A 181 10.77 2.20 26.38
N PRO A 182 11.80 2.48 25.56
CA PRO A 182 11.58 3.01 24.22
C PRO A 182 11.18 1.88 23.26
N GLU A 183 10.04 2.06 22.59
CA GLU A 183 9.47 1.13 21.60
C GLU A 183 9.54 1.73 20.20
N TRP A 184 9.45 0.89 19.15
CA TRP A 184 9.36 1.40 17.79
C TRP A 184 7.94 1.91 17.54
N LEU A 185 7.82 3.14 17.06
CA LEU A 185 6.55 3.77 16.72
C LEU A 185 6.45 3.91 15.21
N LEU A 186 5.24 3.71 14.70
CA LEU A 186 4.87 3.93 13.30
C LEU A 186 3.96 5.15 13.24
N GLU A 187 4.32 6.15 12.45
CA GLU A 187 3.49 7.32 12.15
C GLU A 187 3.04 7.24 10.69
N THR A 188 1.74 7.37 10.45
CA THR A 188 1.14 7.21 9.12
C THR A 188 0.75 8.56 8.53
N ASP A 189 0.91 8.69 7.22
CA ASP A 189 0.37 9.80 6.42
C ASP A 189 -0.93 9.32 5.75
N GLY A 190 -2.06 9.68 6.33
CA GLY A 190 -3.39 9.22 5.95
C GLY A 190 -4.18 8.60 7.11
N THR A 191 -5.48 8.40 6.90
CA THR A 191 -6.44 7.97 7.93
C THR A 191 -7.13 6.67 7.52
N ALA A 192 -7.03 5.66 8.38
CA ALA A 192 -7.74 4.38 8.24
C ALA A 192 -7.76 3.59 9.58
N LEU A 193 -8.06 4.26 10.69
CA LEU A 193 -7.98 3.79 12.06
C LEU A 193 -8.66 2.42 12.24
N LEU A 194 -9.86 2.22 11.70
CA LEU A 194 -10.57 0.94 11.82
C LEU A 194 -9.77 -0.24 11.23
N LYS A 195 -9.19 -0.06 10.04
CA LYS A 195 -8.37 -1.08 9.37
C LYS A 195 -7.05 -1.29 10.13
N VAL A 196 -6.42 -0.20 10.58
CA VAL A 196 -5.16 -0.25 11.34
C VAL A 196 -5.33 -0.99 12.68
N LEU A 197 -6.44 -0.75 13.39
CA LEU A 197 -6.74 -1.45 14.64
C LEU A 197 -7.00 -2.96 14.43
N SER A 198 -7.41 -3.35 13.23
CA SER A 198 -7.67 -4.75 12.88
C SER A 198 -6.40 -5.52 12.47
N GLU A 199 -5.28 -4.83 12.26
CA GLU A 199 -4.03 -5.46 11.83
C GLU A 199 -3.34 -6.23 12.97
N PRO A 200 -2.87 -7.46 12.72
CA PRO A 200 -2.12 -8.22 13.72
C PRO A 200 -0.82 -7.50 14.07
N GLN A 201 -0.44 -7.58 15.35
CA GLN A 201 0.76 -6.96 15.92
C GLN A 201 0.67 -5.44 16.14
N VAL A 202 -0.47 -4.81 15.82
CA VAL A 202 -0.78 -3.43 16.22
C VAL A 202 -1.41 -3.41 17.62
N ASP A 203 -1.02 -2.44 18.45
CA ASP A 203 -1.58 -2.27 19.79
C ASP A 203 -2.86 -1.44 19.74
N GLN A 204 -4.01 -2.12 19.77
CA GLN A 204 -5.33 -1.49 19.72
C GLN A 204 -5.64 -0.53 20.88
N VAL A 205 -4.92 -0.61 22.01
CA VAL A 205 -5.21 0.20 23.20
C VAL A 205 -4.51 1.57 23.12
N ARG A 206 -3.34 1.62 22.47
CA ARG A 206 -2.48 2.82 22.44
C ARG A 206 -2.39 3.49 21.07
N THR A 207 -2.99 2.89 20.04
CA THR A 207 -3.08 3.50 18.71
C THR A 207 -4.00 4.72 18.77
N TYR A 208 -3.58 5.82 18.16
CA TYR A 208 -4.34 7.07 18.13
C TYR A 208 -4.35 7.64 16.71
N SER A 209 -5.38 8.44 16.40
CA SER A 209 -5.51 9.22 15.17
C SER A 209 -5.68 10.70 15.54
N ASN A 210 -5.17 11.59 14.70
CA ASN A 210 -5.36 13.04 14.82
C ASN A 210 -6.63 13.53 14.09
N ASP A 211 -7.28 12.67 13.32
CA ASP A 211 -8.56 12.98 12.68
C ASP A 211 -9.73 12.74 13.64
N ILE A 212 -10.34 13.83 14.11
CA ILE A 212 -11.44 13.80 15.07
C ILE A 212 -12.71 13.20 14.47
N CYS A 213 -12.94 13.38 13.17
CA CYS A 213 -14.12 12.82 12.50
C CYS A 213 -14.01 11.29 12.43
N GLU A 214 -12.83 10.77 12.08
CA GLU A 214 -12.57 9.34 12.08
C GLU A 214 -12.70 8.73 13.49
N VAL A 215 -12.18 9.41 14.51
CA VAL A 215 -12.32 8.96 15.91
C VAL A 215 -13.79 8.91 16.33
N PHE A 216 -14.62 9.86 15.88
CA PHE A 216 -16.07 9.84 16.13
C PHE A 216 -16.74 8.61 15.52
N GLU A 217 -16.40 8.28 14.28
CA GLU A 217 -16.99 7.14 13.55
C GLU A 217 -16.54 5.78 14.13
N VAL A 218 -15.27 5.66 14.53
CA VAL A 218 -14.68 4.38 14.97
C VAL A 218 -14.85 4.14 16.47
N LEU A 219 -14.62 5.16 17.31
CA LEU A 219 -14.56 5.02 18.78
C LEU A 219 -15.71 5.74 19.51
N GLY A 220 -16.41 6.67 18.85
CA GLY A 220 -17.57 7.38 19.40
C GLY A 220 -17.24 8.69 20.13
N ILE A 221 -18.30 9.33 20.65
CA ILE A 221 -18.25 10.72 21.15
C ILE A 221 -17.37 10.92 22.40
N GLU A 222 -17.28 9.93 23.28
CA GLU A 222 -16.42 10.02 24.47
C GLU A 222 -14.93 9.96 24.12
N ALA A 223 -14.57 9.19 23.09
CA ALA A 223 -13.21 9.16 22.57
C ALA A 223 -12.84 10.50 21.92
N VAL A 224 -13.79 11.11 21.19
CA VAL A 224 -13.64 12.45 20.60
C VAL A 224 -13.36 13.51 21.66
N ARG A 225 -14.12 13.52 22.76
CA ARG A 225 -13.89 14.45 23.88
C ARG A 225 -12.44 14.40 24.36
N LYS A 226 -11.90 13.19 24.54
CA LYS A 226 -10.51 13.01 24.99
C LYS A 226 -9.48 13.31 23.89
N ALA A 227 -9.79 13.00 22.64
CA ALA A 227 -8.92 13.29 21.50
C ALA A 227 -8.73 14.81 21.33
N ILE A 228 -9.81 15.59 21.35
CA ILE A 228 -9.76 17.06 21.27
C ILE A 228 -8.93 17.64 22.42
N GLU A 229 -9.15 17.17 23.65
CA GLU A 229 -8.40 17.63 24.82
C GLU A 229 -6.89 17.40 24.64
N ARG A 230 -6.50 16.23 24.12
CA ARG A 230 -5.09 15.89 23.86
C ARG A 230 -4.48 16.74 22.76
N GLU A 231 -5.18 16.91 21.64
CA GLU A 231 -4.68 17.72 20.50
C GLU A 231 -4.52 19.19 20.89
N MET A 232 -5.50 19.77 21.58
CA MET A 232 -5.40 21.16 22.05
C MET A 232 -4.25 21.34 23.05
N ASN A 233 -4.12 20.42 24.01
CA ASN A 233 -3.03 20.47 24.96
C ASN A 233 -1.66 20.30 24.28
N HIS A 234 -1.58 19.46 23.24
CA HIS A 234 -0.36 19.28 22.46
C HIS A 234 0.07 20.58 21.76
N VAL A 235 -0.86 21.28 21.10
CA VAL A 235 -0.57 22.55 20.42
C VAL A 235 -0.15 23.65 21.41
N ILE A 236 -0.83 23.77 22.54
CA ILE A 236 -0.55 24.82 23.55
C ILE A 236 0.79 24.56 24.24
N SER A 237 1.06 23.31 24.62
CA SER A 237 2.32 22.94 25.27
C SER A 237 3.53 23.05 24.35
N PHE A 238 3.34 22.87 23.05
CA PHE A 238 4.40 23.08 22.05
C PHE A 238 4.87 24.54 22.01
N ASP A 239 3.97 25.50 22.21
CA ASP A 239 4.29 26.94 22.29
C ASP A 239 4.90 27.35 23.66
N GLY A 240 5.01 26.41 24.61
CA GLY A 240 5.48 26.67 25.98
C GLY A 240 4.48 27.42 26.85
N SER A 241 3.31 27.74 26.30
CA SER A 241 2.20 28.35 27.01
C SER A 241 1.50 27.32 27.91
N TYR A 242 1.05 27.76 29.09
CA TYR A 242 0.28 26.91 30.00
C TYR A 242 -1.17 27.35 30.07
N VAL A 243 -2.09 26.40 29.89
CA VAL A 243 -3.52 26.59 30.11
C VAL A 243 -3.99 25.59 31.15
N ASN A 244 -4.81 26.06 32.10
CA ASN A 244 -5.38 25.19 33.12
C ASN A 244 -6.32 24.16 32.50
N TYR A 245 -6.17 22.89 32.89
CA TYR A 245 -7.01 21.76 32.45
C TYR A 245 -8.51 22.06 32.50
N ARG A 246 -8.98 22.81 33.51
CA ARG A 246 -10.40 23.14 33.66
C ARG A 246 -10.98 23.89 32.46
N HIS A 247 -10.18 24.74 31.81
CA HIS A 247 -10.63 25.49 30.63
C HIS A 247 -10.71 24.59 29.40
N LEU A 248 -9.72 23.72 29.19
CA LEU A 248 -9.70 22.76 28.08
C LEU A 248 -10.83 21.74 28.22
N ALA A 249 -11.02 21.19 29.41
CA ALA A 249 -12.09 20.24 29.68
C ALA A 249 -13.47 20.85 29.43
N LEU A 250 -13.72 22.08 29.90
CA LEU A 250 -15.00 22.76 29.70
C LEU A 250 -15.30 22.97 28.20
N LEU A 251 -14.28 23.34 27.41
CA LEU A 251 -14.45 23.52 25.97
C LEU A 251 -14.78 22.20 25.28
N CYS A 252 -14.05 21.13 25.60
CA CYS A 252 -14.31 19.80 25.03
C CYS A 252 -15.73 19.33 25.37
N ASP A 253 -16.17 19.52 26.62
CA ASP A 253 -17.52 19.18 27.07
C ASP A 253 -18.59 19.94 26.29
N VAL A 254 -18.41 21.24 26.06
CA VAL A 254 -19.33 22.05 25.26
C VAL A 254 -19.38 21.55 23.81
N MET A 255 -18.25 21.16 23.22
CA MET A 255 -18.19 20.65 21.85
C MET A 255 -18.87 19.28 21.68
N THR A 256 -18.91 18.45 22.73
CA THR A 256 -19.43 17.06 22.66
C THR A 256 -20.75 16.83 23.39
N ALA A 257 -21.29 17.81 24.14
CA ALA A 257 -22.46 17.65 25.01
C ALA A 257 -23.74 17.15 24.32
N LYS A 258 -23.93 17.43 23.02
CA LYS A 258 -25.15 17.07 22.28
C LYS A 258 -25.12 15.66 21.68
N GLY A 259 -24.03 14.91 21.87
CA GLY A 259 -23.86 13.58 21.26
C GLY A 259 -23.40 13.59 19.80
N HIS A 260 -23.17 14.77 19.22
CA HIS A 260 -22.53 14.96 17.92
C HIS A 260 -21.46 16.05 18.05
N LEU A 261 -20.45 16.03 17.18
CA LEU A 261 -19.39 17.03 17.17
C LEU A 261 -19.98 18.40 16.78
N MET A 262 -19.85 19.39 17.65
CA MET A 262 -20.22 20.77 17.37
C MET A 262 -18.98 21.61 17.04
N ALA A 263 -18.92 22.12 15.82
CA ALA A 263 -17.91 23.10 15.45
C ALA A 263 -18.23 24.44 16.12
N ILE A 264 -17.25 25.04 16.80
CA ILE A 264 -17.39 26.39 17.38
C ILE A 264 -16.95 27.37 16.29
N THR A 265 -17.91 27.75 15.46
CA THR A 265 -17.69 28.76 14.45
C THR A 265 -18.64 29.94 14.66
N ARG A 266 -18.36 31.05 13.98
CA ARG A 266 -19.27 32.21 13.95
C ARG A 266 -20.56 31.93 13.20
N HIS A 267 -20.61 30.82 12.45
CA HIS A 267 -21.71 30.33 11.63
C HIS A 267 -22.34 29.08 12.25
#